data_AF-A0A357WVM7-F1
#
_entry.id   AF-A0A357WVM7-F1
#
_cell.length_a   1.000
_cell.length_b   1.000
_cell.length_c   1.000
_cell.angle_alpha   90.00
_cell.angle_beta   90.00
_cell.angle_gamma   90.00
#
_symmetry.space_group_name_H-M   'P 1'
#
loop_
_entity.id
_entity.type
_entity.pdbx_description
1 polymer ?
#
loop_
_entity_poly.entity_id
_entity_poly.type
_entity_poly.pdbx_seq_one_letter_code
_entity_poly.pdbx_strand_id
1 'polypeptide(L)'
;MKYVPKSCVKANMLALLFCAECKKQGIKNDIEKPLLDYFWKHNLFYKSDDHKTLMLNAREGWRTIDTFYPFEVMRVGLQNIVESFCALGYGNDPRLQEAWNILNEKQDPDAKYILNGALTKSYLPKERVGKPSKWVTFYALLAQKERDNHAKSR
;
A
#
# COMPACT_ATOMS: atom_id res chain seq x y z
N MET A 1 -31.54 -11.01 -2.78
CA MET A 1 -31.22 -9.61 -2.45
C MET A 1 -31.09 -8.82 -3.76
N LYS A 2 -31.80 -7.68 -3.95
CA LYS A 2 -31.78 -6.90 -5.21
C LYS A 2 -30.67 -5.83 -5.28
N TYR A 3 -29.89 -5.66 -4.22
CA TYR A 3 -28.78 -4.72 -4.16
C TYR A 3 -27.51 -5.48 -3.78
N VAL A 4 -26.46 -5.35 -4.59
CA VAL A 4 -25.11 -5.82 -4.28
C VAL A 4 -24.31 -4.59 -3.87
N PRO A 5 -23.83 -4.51 -2.62
CA PRO A 5 -22.99 -3.40 -2.16
C PRO A 5 -21.74 -3.28 -3.03
N LYS A 6 -21.31 -2.04 -3.30
CA LYS A 6 -20.02 -1.80 -3.94
C LYS A 6 -18.90 -2.27 -3.01
N SER A 7 -17.86 -2.88 -3.57
CA SER A 7 -16.63 -3.22 -2.86
C SER A 7 -16.01 -1.98 -2.22
N CYS A 8 -15.53 -2.11 -0.98
CA CYS A 8 -14.93 -1.02 -0.23
C CYS A 8 -13.40 -1.05 -0.35
N VAL A 9 -12.78 -0.02 -0.95
CA VAL A 9 -11.32 0.07 -1.08
C VAL A 9 -10.59 -0.07 0.27
N LYS A 10 -11.18 0.44 1.35
CA LYS A 10 -10.60 0.40 2.69
C LYS A 10 -10.50 -1.02 3.24
N ALA A 11 -11.57 -1.81 3.08
CA ALA A 11 -11.56 -3.22 3.44
C ALA A 11 -10.59 -4.02 2.55
N ASN A 12 -10.57 -3.72 1.24
CA ASN A 12 -9.67 -4.37 0.30
C ASN A 12 -8.19 -4.11 0.62
N MET A 13 -7.83 -2.92 1.13
CA MET A 13 -6.46 -2.67 1.58
C MET A 13 -6.06 -3.58 2.75
N LEU A 14 -6.92 -3.79 3.75
CA LEU A 14 -6.64 -4.73 4.82
C LEU A 14 -6.57 -6.18 4.34
N ALA A 15 -7.47 -6.58 3.43
CA ALA A 15 -7.43 -7.89 2.81
C ALA A 15 -6.12 -8.11 2.04
N LEU A 16 -5.56 -7.05 1.43
CA LEU A 16 -4.29 -7.12 0.69
C LEU A 16 -3.13 -7.39 1.64
N LEU A 17 -3.08 -6.66 2.76
CA LEU A 17 -2.09 -6.88 3.82
C LEU A 17 -2.22 -8.30 4.39
N PHE A 18 -3.44 -8.78 4.61
CA PHE A 18 -3.69 -10.16 5.05
C PHE A 18 -3.16 -11.18 4.04
N CYS A 19 -3.47 -11.04 2.74
CA CYS A 19 -2.95 -11.93 1.70
C CYS A 19 -1.42 -11.93 1.66
N ALA A 20 -0.78 -10.77 1.81
CA ALA A 20 0.67 -10.66 1.86
C ALA A 20 1.25 -11.43 3.06
N GLU A 21 0.66 -11.30 4.25
CA GLU A 21 1.09 -12.08 5.43
C GLU A 21 0.84 -13.58 5.26
N CYS A 22 -0.31 -13.98 4.72
CA CYS A 22 -0.56 -15.38 4.37
C CYS A 22 0.51 -15.94 3.43
N LYS A 23 0.86 -15.19 2.37
CA LYS A 23 1.90 -15.58 1.40
C LYS A 23 3.25 -15.79 2.08
N LYS A 24 3.66 -14.88 2.97
CA LYS A 24 4.91 -14.99 3.74
C LYS A 24 4.95 -16.23 4.64
N GLN A 25 3.78 -16.66 5.13
CA GLN A 25 3.63 -17.87 5.95
C GLN A 25 3.35 -19.15 5.14
N GLY A 26 3.35 -19.08 3.80
CA GLY A 26 3.01 -20.23 2.94
C GLY A 26 1.52 -20.64 3.01
N ILE A 27 0.65 -19.77 3.53
CA ILE A 27 -0.78 -20.01 3.66
C ILE A 27 -1.48 -19.58 2.37
N LYS A 28 -2.26 -20.50 1.78
CA LYS A 28 -3.08 -20.23 0.60
C LYS A 28 -4.43 -19.63 1.01
N ASN A 29 -4.92 -18.69 0.21
CA ASN A 29 -6.25 -18.13 0.32
C ASN A 29 -6.85 -17.98 -1.09
N ASP A 30 -8.17 -18.02 -1.19
CA ASP A 30 -8.92 -17.92 -2.45
C ASP A 30 -9.31 -16.48 -2.82
N ILE A 31 -9.09 -15.53 -1.91
CA ILE A 31 -9.42 -14.11 -2.10
C ILE A 31 -8.32 -13.32 -2.82
N GLU A 32 -7.09 -13.83 -2.90
CA GLU A 32 -5.94 -13.14 -3.48
C GLU A 32 -6.21 -12.68 -4.92
N LYS A 33 -6.60 -13.59 -5.81
CA LYS A 33 -6.84 -13.26 -7.22
C LYS A 33 -7.91 -12.18 -7.42
N PRO A 34 -9.16 -12.34 -6.93
CA PRO A 34 -10.18 -11.31 -7.13
C PRO A 34 -9.80 -9.97 -6.49
N LEU A 35 -9.02 -9.99 -5.40
CA LEU A 35 -8.51 -8.80 -4.76
C LEU A 35 -7.47 -8.07 -5.62
N LEU A 36 -6.52 -8.80 -6.21
CA LEU A 36 -5.55 -8.24 -7.15
C LEU A 36 -6.25 -7.66 -8.39
N ASP A 37 -7.22 -8.38 -8.96
CA ASP A 37 -8.01 -7.92 -10.12
C ASP A 37 -8.73 -6.59 -9.80
N TYR A 38 -9.25 -6.44 -8.57
CA TYR A 38 -9.81 -5.17 -8.10
C TYR A 38 -8.76 -4.05 -8.18
N PHE A 39 -7.62 -4.18 -7.52
CA PHE A 39 -6.62 -3.13 -7.50
C PHE A 39 -6.07 -2.80 -8.89
N TRP A 40 -5.87 -3.80 -9.76
CA TRP A 40 -5.43 -3.58 -11.13
C TRP A 40 -6.43 -2.82 -11.97
N LYS A 41 -7.72 -3.10 -11.84
CA LYS A 41 -8.78 -2.33 -12.50
C LYS A 41 -8.77 -0.85 -12.09
N HIS A 42 -8.27 -0.57 -10.89
CA HIS A 42 -8.18 0.75 -10.30
C HIS A 42 -6.81 1.43 -10.51
N ASN A 43 -5.89 0.85 -11.28
CA ASN A 43 -4.49 1.30 -11.34
C ASN A 43 -3.94 1.56 -9.93
N LEU A 44 -4.26 0.65 -9.00
CA LEU A 44 -4.02 0.70 -7.55
C LEU A 44 -4.78 1.79 -6.77
N PHE A 45 -4.84 3.02 -7.27
CA PHE A 45 -5.25 4.19 -6.48
C PHE A 45 -6.46 4.94 -7.02
N TYR A 46 -6.87 4.70 -8.25
CA TYR A 46 -7.79 5.52 -9.01
C TYR A 46 -9.17 4.90 -9.15
N LYS A 47 -10.17 5.71 -9.49
CA LYS A 47 -11.48 5.19 -9.85
C LYS A 47 -11.37 4.34 -11.12
N SER A 48 -12.19 3.30 -11.21
CA SER A 48 -12.11 2.36 -12.34
C SER A 48 -12.71 2.91 -13.65
N ASP A 49 -13.59 3.91 -13.52
CA ASP A 49 -14.23 4.64 -14.63
C ASP A 49 -13.50 5.96 -14.96
N ASP A 50 -12.58 6.38 -14.09
CA ASP A 50 -11.78 7.58 -14.24
C ASP A 50 -10.40 7.38 -13.58
N HIS A 51 -9.46 6.86 -14.38
CA HIS A 51 -8.08 6.56 -13.98
C HIS A 51 -7.20 7.81 -13.72
N LYS A 52 -7.81 8.99 -13.53
CA LYS A 52 -7.12 10.22 -13.14
C LYS A 52 -7.53 10.69 -11.76
N THR A 53 -8.69 10.26 -11.26
CA THR A 53 -9.19 10.65 -9.94
C THR A 53 -8.91 9.55 -8.91
N LEU A 54 -8.25 9.90 -7.80
CA LEU A 54 -8.02 8.97 -6.70
C LEU A 54 -9.35 8.44 -6.11
N MET A 55 -9.41 7.16 -5.75
CA MET A 55 -10.54 6.57 -5.02
C MET A 55 -10.73 7.26 -3.66
N LEU A 56 -9.62 7.53 -2.96
CA LEU A 56 -9.58 8.31 -1.73
C LEU A 56 -8.95 9.67 -2.02
N ASN A 57 -9.67 10.51 -2.78
CA ASN A 57 -9.25 11.88 -3.08
C ASN A 57 -9.61 12.82 -1.93
N ALA A 58 -8.73 12.91 -0.93
CA ALA A 58 -8.88 13.75 0.24
C ALA A 58 -7.63 14.63 0.45
N ARG A 59 -7.58 15.37 1.56
CA ARG A 59 -6.37 16.11 1.96
C ARG A 59 -5.16 15.18 2.13
N GLU A 60 -3.98 15.74 2.03
CA GLU A 60 -2.73 15.01 2.31
C GLU A 60 -2.75 14.30 3.69
N GLY A 61 -2.19 13.10 3.72
CA GLY A 61 -2.21 12.19 4.87
C GLY A 61 -3.50 11.36 4.97
N TRP A 62 -4.43 11.49 4.01
CA TRP A 62 -5.68 10.72 3.94
C TRP A 62 -5.87 10.00 2.59
N ARG A 63 -4.94 10.17 1.64
CA ARG A 63 -5.00 9.53 0.32
C ARG A 63 -4.21 8.22 0.33
N THR A 64 -4.53 7.30 -0.57
CA THR A 64 -3.79 6.02 -0.74
C THR A 64 -2.35 6.21 -1.24
N ILE A 65 -2.06 7.36 -1.84
CA ILE A 65 -0.74 7.73 -2.34
C ILE A 65 0.14 8.43 -1.28
N ASP A 66 -0.39 8.63 -0.07
CA ASP A 66 0.34 9.24 1.03
C ASP A 66 0.99 8.15 1.90
N THR A 67 2.18 8.43 2.42
CA THR A 67 2.76 7.61 3.48
C THR A 67 2.02 7.86 4.79
N PHE A 68 1.65 6.78 5.49
CA PHE A 68 0.82 6.88 6.69
C PHE A 68 1.21 5.83 7.73
N TYR A 69 1.35 6.25 8.99
CA TYR A 69 1.61 5.33 10.10
C TYR A 69 1.15 5.92 11.46
N PRO A 70 0.63 5.09 12.39
CA PRO A 70 0.28 3.68 12.21
C PRO A 70 -0.95 3.53 11.30
N PHE A 71 -1.01 2.45 10.52
CA PHE A 71 -2.18 2.18 9.68
C PHE A 71 -3.38 1.75 10.54
N GLU A 72 -4.59 1.97 10.03
CA GLU A 72 -5.84 1.54 10.64
C GLU A 72 -6.87 1.19 9.57
N VAL A 73 -8.03 0.68 9.97
CA VAL A 73 -9.06 0.14 9.07
C VAL A 73 -9.42 1.08 7.91
N MET A 74 -9.40 2.38 8.16
CA MET A 74 -9.79 3.41 7.20
C MET A 74 -8.61 3.99 6.41
N ARG A 75 -7.36 3.76 6.85
CA ARG A 75 -6.15 4.38 6.29
C ARG A 75 -4.96 3.45 6.36
N VAL A 76 -4.49 3.05 5.19
CA VAL A 76 -3.24 2.30 4.99
C VAL A 76 -2.29 3.17 4.18
N GLY A 77 -1.03 3.25 4.60
CA GLY A 77 -0.03 4.05 3.91
C GLY A 77 0.46 3.39 2.62
N LEU A 78 0.85 4.21 1.65
CA LEU A 78 1.39 3.78 0.36
C LEU A 78 2.45 2.68 0.51
N GLN A 79 3.38 2.85 1.45
CA GLN A 79 4.47 1.90 1.68
C GLN A 79 3.97 0.49 2.03
N ASN A 80 2.84 0.36 2.74
CA ASN A 80 2.28 -0.94 3.10
C ASN A 80 1.58 -1.60 1.91
N ILE A 81 0.94 -0.80 1.04
CA ILE A 81 0.35 -1.30 -0.20
C ILE A 81 1.46 -1.83 -1.13
N VAL A 82 2.51 -1.04 -1.36
CA VAL A 82 3.65 -1.44 -2.20
C VAL A 82 4.33 -2.69 -1.64
N GLU A 83 4.58 -2.73 -0.34
CA GLU A 83 5.15 -3.91 0.33
C GLU A 83 4.29 -5.15 0.14
N SER A 84 2.97 -5.04 0.27
CA SER A 84 2.06 -6.18 0.08
C SER A 84 2.10 -6.73 -1.35
N PHE A 85 2.11 -5.87 -2.37
CA PHE A 85 2.28 -6.32 -3.76
C PHE A 85 3.65 -6.97 -4.01
N CYS A 86 4.70 -6.47 -3.37
CA CYS A 86 6.04 -7.07 -3.46
C CYS A 86 6.06 -8.47 -2.82
N ALA A 87 5.52 -8.62 -1.61
CA ALA A 87 5.42 -9.89 -0.91
C ALA A 87 4.61 -10.94 -1.72
N LEU A 88 3.56 -10.49 -2.41
CA LEU A 88 2.75 -11.32 -3.31
C LEU A 88 3.45 -11.69 -4.63
N GLY A 89 4.65 -11.15 -4.91
CA GLY A 89 5.44 -11.49 -6.11
C GLY A 89 5.26 -10.54 -7.29
N TYR A 90 4.60 -9.39 -7.07
CA TYR A 90 4.35 -8.37 -8.10
C TYR A 90 5.29 -7.17 -8.01
N GLY A 91 6.39 -7.28 -7.24
CA GLY A 91 7.31 -6.17 -7.00
C GLY A 91 7.96 -5.58 -8.27
N ASN A 92 8.14 -6.40 -9.31
CA ASN A 92 8.68 -6.02 -10.63
C ASN A 92 7.59 -5.96 -11.71
N ASP A 93 6.31 -6.06 -11.35
CA ASP A 93 5.22 -5.94 -12.32
C ASP A 93 5.15 -4.49 -12.84
N PRO A 94 5.12 -4.24 -14.16
CA PRO A 94 5.05 -2.88 -14.71
C PRO A 94 3.86 -2.07 -14.19
N ARG A 95 2.76 -2.73 -13.79
CA ARG A 95 1.57 -2.08 -13.24
C ARG A 95 1.80 -1.49 -11.84
N LEU A 96 2.86 -1.91 -11.15
CA LEU A 96 3.26 -1.37 -9.84
C LEU A 96 4.23 -0.17 -9.97
N GLN A 97 4.72 0.13 -11.18
CA GLN A 97 5.77 1.13 -11.38
C GLN A 97 5.37 2.53 -10.90
N GLU A 98 4.12 2.94 -11.11
CA GLU A 98 3.62 4.22 -10.63
C GLU A 98 3.66 4.33 -9.11
N ALA A 99 3.25 3.27 -8.40
CA ALA A 99 3.31 3.22 -6.95
C ALA A 99 4.76 3.31 -6.43
N TRP A 100 5.70 2.67 -7.12
CA TRP A 100 7.13 2.80 -6.83
C TRP A 100 7.63 4.23 -7.05
N ASN A 101 7.25 4.87 -8.15
CA ASN A 101 7.66 6.25 -8.44
C ASN A 101 7.17 7.20 -7.34
N ILE A 102 5.89 7.13 -6.99
CA ILE A 102 5.31 7.95 -5.91
C ILE A 102 6.01 7.66 -4.58
N LEU A 103 6.29 6.39 -4.26
CA LEU A 103 6.98 6.06 -3.02
C LEU A 103 8.41 6.61 -2.99
N ASN A 104 9.16 6.47 -4.09
CA ASN A 104 10.54 6.94 -4.21
C ASN A 104 10.64 8.47 -4.13
N GLU A 105 9.64 9.20 -4.62
CA GLU A 105 9.55 10.66 -4.43
C GLU A 105 9.42 11.08 -2.96
N LYS A 106 9.04 10.16 -2.07
CA LYS A 106 8.98 10.41 -0.60
C LYS A 106 10.30 10.12 0.12
N GLN A 107 11.32 9.64 -0.59
CA GLN A 107 12.63 9.36 -0.01
C GLN A 107 13.45 10.65 0.10
N ASP A 108 14.08 10.86 1.25
CA ASP A 108 15.02 11.95 1.50
C ASP A 108 16.46 11.56 1.09
N PRO A 109 17.42 12.51 1.08
CA PRO A 109 18.81 12.23 0.73
C PRO A 109 19.52 11.20 1.62
N ASP A 110 19.01 10.94 2.83
CA ASP A 110 19.54 9.93 3.76
C ASP A 110 18.88 8.54 3.55
N ALA A 111 18.16 8.36 2.43
CA ALA A 111 17.39 7.16 2.10
C ALA A 111 16.24 6.85 3.08
N LYS A 112 15.80 7.82 3.89
CA LYS A 112 14.64 7.68 4.80
C LYS A 112 13.39 8.21 4.11
N TYR A 113 12.23 7.72 4.51
CA TYR A 113 10.96 8.11 3.89
C TYR A 113 10.17 9.07 4.79
N ILE A 114 9.65 10.14 4.18
CA ILE A 114 8.85 11.16 4.87
C ILE A 114 7.47 10.60 5.25
N LEU A 115 6.95 10.99 6.41
CA LEU A 115 5.60 10.69 6.88
C LEU A 115 4.60 11.77 6.45
N ASN A 116 3.68 11.48 5.53
CA ASN A 116 2.68 12.44 5.07
C ASN A 116 1.44 12.52 5.99
N GLY A 117 1.12 11.44 6.70
CA GLY A 117 -0.02 11.42 7.60
C GLY A 117 0.15 10.48 8.80
N ALA A 118 -0.55 10.81 9.87
CA ALA A 118 -0.64 9.96 11.05
C ALA A 118 -1.94 10.22 11.80
N LEU A 119 -2.28 9.32 12.72
CA LEU A 119 -3.43 9.51 13.60
C LEU A 119 -3.21 10.70 14.54
N THR A 120 -4.25 11.53 14.69
CA THR A 120 -4.23 12.64 15.67
C THR A 120 -4.10 12.11 17.09
N LYS A 121 -4.89 11.08 17.43
CA LYS A 121 -4.76 10.28 18.65
C LYS A 121 -4.21 8.92 18.25
N SER A 122 -2.90 8.74 18.43
CA SER A 122 -2.23 7.50 18.05
C SER A 122 -2.16 6.55 19.23
N TYR A 123 -2.41 5.27 18.98
CA TYR A 123 -2.24 4.19 19.94
C TYR A 123 -0.80 3.63 19.94
N LEU A 124 0.03 4.06 18.99
CA LEU A 124 1.46 3.77 18.92
C LEU A 124 2.30 5.05 18.87
N PRO A 125 3.58 5.01 19.32
CA PRO A 125 4.52 6.08 19.06
C PRO A 125 4.59 6.39 17.57
N LYS A 126 4.53 7.69 17.22
CA LYS A 126 4.59 8.16 15.84
C LYS A 126 5.56 9.31 15.71
N GLU A 127 6.24 9.38 14.58
CA GLU A 127 7.04 10.53 14.21
C GLU A 127 6.17 11.75 13.84
N ARG A 128 6.84 12.88 13.63
CA ARG A 128 6.17 14.11 13.20
C ARG A 128 5.85 14.04 11.71
N VAL A 129 4.63 14.39 11.32
CA VAL A 129 4.25 14.56 9.91
C VAL A 129 5.17 15.58 9.24
N GLY A 130 5.60 15.29 8.02
CA GLY A 130 6.58 16.07 7.26
C GLY A 130 8.04 15.82 7.67
N LYS A 131 8.31 14.84 8.54
CA LYS A 131 9.66 14.40 8.90
C LYS A 131 9.88 12.93 8.54
N PRO A 132 11.14 12.47 8.45
CA PRO A 132 11.45 11.07 8.21
C PRO A 132 10.81 10.16 9.26
N SER A 133 10.25 9.02 8.84
CA SER A 133 9.67 8.00 9.73
C SER A 133 10.40 6.68 9.61
N LYS A 134 10.74 6.09 10.76
CA LYS A 134 11.39 4.78 10.83
C LYS A 134 10.48 3.68 10.30
N TRP A 135 9.18 3.78 10.58
CA TRP A 135 8.19 2.80 10.14
C TRP A 135 7.93 2.86 8.65
N VAL A 136 7.79 4.07 8.08
CA VAL A 136 7.63 4.21 6.63
C VAL A 136 8.88 3.70 5.91
N THR A 137 10.06 4.06 6.42
CA THR A 137 11.34 3.59 5.89
C THR A 137 11.46 2.07 5.97
N PHE A 138 11.11 1.47 7.10
CA PHE A 138 11.14 0.02 7.28
C PHE A 138 10.29 -0.72 6.24
N TYR A 139 9.03 -0.32 6.05
CA TYR A 139 8.15 -0.99 5.08
C TYR A 139 8.59 -0.74 3.63
N ALA A 140 9.14 0.43 3.30
CA ALA A 140 9.71 0.68 1.98
C ALA A 140 10.93 -0.22 1.69
N LEU A 141 11.84 -0.37 2.66
CA LEU A 141 12.97 -1.30 2.56
C LEU A 141 12.52 -2.76 2.50
N LEU A 142 11.46 -3.11 3.26
CA LEU A 142 10.88 -4.45 3.20
C LEU A 142 10.28 -4.73 1.81
N ALA A 143 9.59 -3.76 1.21
CA ALA A 143 9.09 -3.89 -0.16
C ALA A 143 10.23 -4.14 -1.16
N GLN A 144 11.34 -3.40 -1.04
CA GLN A 144 12.53 -3.59 -1.88
C GLN A 144 13.12 -5.00 -1.69
N LYS A 145 13.28 -5.45 -0.45
CA LYS A 145 13.74 -6.81 -0.13
C LYS A 145 12.86 -7.87 -0.78
N GLU A 146 11.53 -7.76 -0.66
CA GLU A 146 10.61 -8.74 -1.25
C GLU A 146 10.66 -8.71 -2.78
N ARG A 147 10.73 -7.53 -3.41
CA ARG A 147 10.93 -7.38 -4.85
C ARG A 147 12.20 -8.10 -5.33
N ASP A 148 13.30 -7.93 -4.60
CA ASP A 148 14.60 -8.49 -4.97
C ASP A 148 14.65 -10.02 -4.74
N ASN A 149 14.00 -10.54 -3.70
CA ASN A 149 13.88 -11.97 -3.45
C ASN A 149 13.11 -12.70 -4.57
N HIS A 150 12.02 -12.09 -5.04
CA HIS A 150 11.25 -12.62 -6.16
C HIS A 150 11.98 -12.51 -7.50
N ALA A 151 12.90 -11.56 -7.66
CA ALA A 151 13.77 -11.49 -8.83
C ALA A 151 14.81 -12.63 -8.87
N LYS A 152 15.30 -13.06 -7.70
CA LYS A 152 16.33 -14.12 -7.56
C LYS A 152 15.79 -15.55 -7.64
N SER A 153 14.48 -15.73 -7.50
CA SER A 153 13.81 -17.05 -7.50
C SER A 153 13.23 -17.45 -8.86
N ARG A 154 13.43 -16.62 -9.89
CA ARG A 154 13.13 -16.90 -11.29
C ARG A 154 14.41 -17.24 -12.04
#